data_AF-A0A6P6UW08-F1
#
_entry.id   AF-A0A6P6UW08-F1
#
_cell.length_a   1.000
_cell.length_b   1.000
_cell.length_c   1.000
_cell.angle_alpha   90.00
_cell.angle_beta   90.00
_cell.angle_gamma   90.00
#
_symmetry.space_group_name_H-M   'P 1'
#
loop_
_entity.id
_entity.type
_entity.pdbx_description
1 polymer ?
#
loop_
_entity_poly.entity_id
_entity_poly.type
_entity_poly.pdbx_seq_one_letter_code
_entity_poly.pdbx_strand_id
1 'polypeptide(L)'
;MTNATRGIEREITGLQLEEKKLVAEIKRTAKTGNEAAAKTLARQLVRLRQQIANLQGSRAQMRGIATHTQAISAHSSVAVGMKGATKAMSAMNKQMSPANQAKVMQEFQKQSGQMDMTTEMMSDAIDDVLDDDDAEDESEELTNQVLDEIGVDVASQLSAAPRGKIAGKNTEDGSSSGIDDLEKRLAALRNP
;
A
#
# COMPACT_ATOMS: atom_id res chain seq x y z
N MET A 1 -3.27 -24.83 -2.97
CA MET A 1 -3.62 -23.47 -3.48
C MET A 1 -2.76 -23.04 -4.66
N THR A 2 -1.43 -23.16 -4.60
CA THR A 2 -0.50 -22.84 -5.70
C THR A 2 -0.76 -23.62 -7.00
N ASN A 3 -1.17 -24.88 -6.92
CA ASN A 3 -1.52 -25.67 -8.10
C ASN A 3 -2.77 -25.15 -8.80
N ALA A 4 -3.75 -24.66 -8.04
CA ALA A 4 -4.99 -24.14 -8.57
C ALA A 4 -4.79 -22.77 -9.24
N THR A 5 -3.93 -21.89 -8.68
CA THR A 5 -3.61 -20.60 -9.33
C THR A 5 -2.86 -20.82 -10.64
N ARG A 6 -1.90 -21.75 -10.68
CA ARG A 6 -1.18 -22.11 -11.92
C ARG A 6 -2.10 -22.75 -12.96
N GLY A 7 -3.11 -23.52 -12.53
CA GLY A 7 -4.14 -24.07 -13.42
C GLY A 7 -4.90 -22.97 -14.14
N ILE A 8 -5.42 -21.99 -13.38
CA ILE A 8 -6.15 -20.82 -13.93
C ILE A 8 -5.26 -20.02 -14.88
N GLU A 9 -3.97 -19.82 -14.56
CA GLU A 9 -3.07 -19.07 -15.44
C GLU A 9 -2.81 -19.76 -16.79
N ARG A 10 -2.70 -21.10 -16.79
CA ARG A 10 -2.59 -21.86 -18.04
C ARG A 10 -3.86 -21.74 -18.88
N GLU A 11 -5.03 -21.80 -18.23
CA GLU A 11 -6.31 -21.67 -18.91
C GLU A 11 -6.50 -20.27 -19.51
N ILE A 12 -6.17 -19.21 -18.77
CA ILE A 12 -6.14 -17.83 -19.29
C ILE A 12 -5.24 -17.72 -20.52
N THR A 13 -4.03 -18.29 -20.46
CA THR A 13 -3.07 -18.25 -21.57
C THR A 13 -3.61 -19.01 -22.80
N GLY A 14 -4.26 -20.15 -22.58
CA GLY A 14 -4.93 -20.92 -23.64
C GLY A 14 -6.04 -20.12 -24.33
N LEU A 15 -6.95 -19.52 -23.55
CA LEU A 15 -8.06 -18.72 -24.07
C LEU A 15 -7.57 -17.45 -24.78
N GLN A 16 -6.49 -16.81 -24.32
CA GLN A 16 -5.87 -15.68 -25.03
C GLN A 16 -5.30 -16.08 -26.39
N LEU A 17 -4.79 -17.31 -26.52
CA LEU A 17 -4.31 -17.83 -27.80
C LEU A 17 -5.48 -18.12 -28.75
N GLU A 18 -6.58 -18.66 -28.23
CA GLU A 18 -7.83 -18.81 -28.98
C GLU A 18 -8.42 -17.46 -29.39
N GLU A 19 -8.35 -16.44 -28.54
CA GLU A 19 -8.77 -15.07 -28.86
C GLU A 19 -8.04 -14.53 -30.09
N LYS A 20 -6.71 -14.69 -30.12
CA LYS A 20 -5.89 -14.28 -31.27
C LYS A 20 -6.29 -15.01 -32.56
N LYS A 21 -6.57 -16.31 -32.48
CA LYS A 21 -7.05 -17.11 -33.63
C LYS A 21 -8.41 -16.62 -34.11
N LEU A 22 -9.35 -16.41 -33.19
CA LEU A 22 -10.70 -15.96 -33.49
C LEU A 22 -10.70 -14.56 -34.12
N VAL A 23 -9.83 -13.65 -33.65
CA VAL A 23 -9.65 -12.32 -34.26
C VAL A 23 -9.13 -12.43 -35.70
N ALA A 24 -8.17 -13.33 -35.96
CA ALA A 24 -7.68 -13.56 -37.32
C ALA A 24 -8.78 -14.12 -38.24
N GLU A 25 -9.60 -15.03 -37.72
CA GLU A 25 -10.70 -15.64 -38.46
C GLU A 25 -11.85 -14.65 -38.74
N ILE A 26 -12.19 -13.78 -37.79
CA ILE A 26 -13.13 -12.65 -38.00
C ILE A 26 -12.61 -11.73 -39.11
N LYS A 27 -11.32 -11.39 -39.09
CA LYS A 27 -10.72 -10.55 -40.15
C LYS A 27 -10.79 -11.23 -41.51
N ARG A 28 -10.58 -12.55 -41.59
CA ARG A 28 -10.66 -13.32 -42.84
C ARG A 28 -12.09 -13.37 -43.37
N THR A 29 -13.05 -13.71 -42.52
CA THR A 29 -14.47 -13.84 -42.88
C THR A 29 -15.11 -12.50 -43.25
N ALA A 30 -14.71 -11.42 -42.58
CA ALA A 30 -15.11 -10.06 -42.93
C ALA A 30 -14.59 -9.65 -44.33
N LYS A 31 -13.34 -9.98 -44.68
CA LYS A 31 -12.78 -9.71 -46.01
C LYS A 31 -13.49 -10.46 -47.13
N THR A 32 -14.05 -11.64 -46.85
CA THR A 32 -14.83 -12.41 -47.82
C THR A 32 -16.27 -11.91 -48.00
N GLY A 33 -16.68 -10.85 -47.27
CA GLY A 33 -18.02 -10.27 -47.37
C GLY A 33 -19.12 -11.06 -46.65
N ASN A 34 -18.77 -12.11 -45.88
CA ASN A 34 -19.74 -12.90 -45.13
C ASN A 34 -20.01 -12.28 -43.76
N GLU A 35 -20.83 -11.22 -43.75
CA GLU A 35 -21.17 -10.46 -42.55
C GLU A 35 -21.88 -11.30 -41.47
N ALA A 36 -22.73 -12.26 -41.87
CA ALA A 36 -23.45 -13.11 -40.93
C ALA A 36 -22.50 -14.03 -40.14
N ALA A 37 -21.51 -14.63 -40.82
CA ALA A 37 -20.46 -15.42 -40.18
C ALA A 37 -19.56 -14.56 -39.29
N ALA A 38 -19.13 -13.40 -39.78
CA ALA A 38 -18.29 -12.47 -39.01
C ALA A 38 -19.01 -11.98 -37.73
N LYS A 39 -20.32 -11.69 -37.80
CA LYS A 39 -21.13 -11.28 -36.65
C LYS A 39 -21.28 -12.41 -35.61
N THR A 40 -21.35 -13.66 -36.05
CA THR A 40 -21.42 -14.82 -35.15
C THR A 40 -20.09 -15.02 -34.42
N LEU A 41 -18.98 -14.99 -35.15
CA LEU A 41 -17.63 -15.07 -34.58
C LEU A 41 -17.33 -13.89 -33.64
N ALA A 42 -17.79 -12.67 -33.96
CA ALA A 42 -17.64 -11.52 -33.08
C ALA A 42 -18.39 -11.69 -31.75
N ARG A 43 -19.59 -12.28 -31.74
CA ARG A 43 -20.29 -12.61 -30.47
C ARG A 43 -19.51 -13.65 -29.66
N GLN A 44 -18.90 -14.63 -30.33
CA GLN A 44 -18.04 -15.61 -29.68
C GLN A 44 -16.80 -14.94 -29.06
N LEU A 45 -16.20 -13.96 -29.74
CA LEU A 45 -15.07 -13.18 -29.21
C LEU A 45 -15.44 -12.44 -27.93
N VAL A 46 -16.61 -11.80 -27.89
CA VAL A 46 -17.11 -11.11 -26.68
C VAL A 46 -17.29 -12.09 -25.52
N ARG A 47 -17.89 -13.26 -25.77
CA ARG A 47 -18.04 -14.31 -24.75
C ARG A 47 -16.68 -14.81 -24.23
N LEU A 48 -15.74 -15.03 -25.13
CA LEU A 48 -14.38 -15.46 -24.79
C LEU A 48 -13.65 -14.43 -23.92
N ARG A 49 -13.76 -13.13 -24.27
CA ARG A 49 -13.22 -12.03 -23.46
C ARG A 49 -13.84 -11.96 -22.08
N GLN A 50 -15.15 -12.15 -21.98
CA GLN A 50 -15.84 -12.20 -20.69
C GLN A 50 -15.35 -13.38 -19.84
N GLN A 51 -15.12 -14.55 -20.45
CA GLN A 51 -14.56 -15.71 -19.77
C GLN A 51 -13.14 -15.45 -19.25
N ILE A 52 -12.28 -14.82 -20.07
CA ILE A 52 -10.93 -14.40 -19.65
C ILE A 52 -11.01 -13.43 -18.46
N ALA A 53 -11.88 -12.41 -18.53
CA ALA A 53 -12.06 -11.45 -17.44
C ALA A 53 -12.55 -12.12 -16.15
N ASN A 54 -13.50 -13.05 -16.25
CA ASN A 54 -13.98 -13.83 -15.10
C ASN A 54 -12.84 -14.65 -14.46
N LEU A 55 -12.04 -15.36 -15.27
CA LEU A 55 -10.90 -16.14 -14.77
C LEU A 55 -9.81 -15.25 -14.14
N GLN A 56 -9.57 -14.06 -14.69
CA GLN A 56 -8.65 -13.07 -14.09
C GLN A 56 -9.16 -12.59 -12.73
N GLY A 57 -10.47 -12.35 -12.61
CA GLY A 57 -11.12 -12.04 -11.32
C GLY A 57 -10.98 -13.19 -10.32
N SER A 58 -11.26 -14.43 -10.73
CA SER A 58 -11.08 -15.63 -9.90
C SER A 58 -9.62 -15.83 -9.48
N ARG A 59 -8.65 -15.52 -10.36
CA ARG A 59 -7.22 -15.55 -10.02
C ARG A 59 -6.88 -14.57 -8.89
N ALA A 60 -7.40 -13.34 -8.97
CA ALA A 60 -7.18 -12.33 -7.93
C ALA A 60 -7.78 -12.76 -6.59
N GLN A 61 -9.01 -13.28 -6.59
CA GLN A 61 -9.66 -13.82 -5.40
C GLN A 61 -8.87 -14.97 -4.79
N MET A 62 -8.42 -15.94 -5.60
CA MET A 62 -7.61 -17.06 -5.12
C MET A 62 -6.27 -16.61 -4.53
N ARG A 63 -5.63 -15.58 -5.10
CA ARG A 63 -4.41 -15.00 -4.53
C ARG A 63 -4.69 -14.38 -3.17
N GLY A 64 -5.79 -13.65 -3.03
CA GLY A 64 -6.25 -13.10 -1.74
C GLY A 64 -6.53 -14.18 -0.68
N ILE A 65 -7.20 -15.27 -1.08
CA ILE A 65 -7.45 -16.42 -0.18
C ILE A 65 -6.14 -17.09 0.22
N ALA A 66 -5.19 -17.25 -0.71
CA ALA A 66 -3.89 -17.83 -0.41
C ALA A 66 -3.11 -16.99 0.61
N THR A 67 -3.09 -15.67 0.46
CA THR A 67 -2.46 -14.77 1.45
C THR A 67 -3.17 -14.82 2.79
N HIS A 68 -4.51 -14.87 2.80
CA HIS A 68 -5.29 -14.98 4.02
C HIS A 68 -5.04 -16.32 4.73
N THR A 69 -4.96 -17.41 3.98
CA THR A 69 -4.64 -18.75 4.52
C THR A 69 -3.23 -18.81 5.08
N GLN A 70 -2.26 -18.17 4.42
CA GLN A 70 -0.89 -18.06 4.94
C GLN A 70 -0.85 -17.27 6.25
N ALA A 71 -1.60 -16.17 6.35
CA ALA A 71 -1.74 -15.41 7.60
C ALA A 71 -2.40 -16.27 8.70
N ILE A 72 -3.45 -17.02 8.38
CA ILE A 72 -4.09 -17.96 9.32
C ILE A 72 -3.08 -19.01 9.80
N SER A 73 -2.27 -19.57 8.90
CA SER A 73 -1.24 -20.55 9.28
C SER A 73 -0.22 -19.96 10.24
N ALA A 74 0.26 -18.74 9.97
CA ALA A 74 1.20 -18.04 10.85
C ALA A 74 0.57 -17.75 12.23
N HIS A 75 -0.67 -17.24 12.25
CA HIS A 75 -1.43 -17.04 13.48
C HIS A 75 -1.63 -18.34 14.27
N SER A 76 -1.89 -19.46 13.58
CA SER A 76 -2.02 -20.77 14.23
C SER A 76 -0.71 -21.19 14.90
N SER A 77 0.44 -21.04 14.23
CA SER A 77 1.75 -21.33 14.81
C SER A 77 2.06 -20.45 16.03
N VAL A 78 1.75 -19.16 15.96
CA VAL A 78 1.89 -18.23 17.09
C VAL A 78 0.96 -18.65 18.24
N ALA A 79 -0.29 -19.01 17.96
CA ALA A 79 -1.23 -19.48 18.97
C ALA A 79 -0.76 -20.76 19.68
N VAL A 80 -0.13 -21.70 18.94
CA VAL A 80 0.50 -22.90 19.54
C VAL A 80 1.68 -22.52 20.44
N GLY A 81 2.54 -21.61 19.99
CA GLY A 81 3.66 -21.10 20.80
C GLY A 81 3.18 -20.38 22.06
N MET A 82 2.18 -19.51 21.93
CA MET A 82 1.53 -18.82 23.06
C MET A 82 0.91 -19.83 24.03
N LYS A 83 0.23 -20.88 23.55
CA LYS A 83 -0.31 -21.93 24.42
C LYS A 83 0.78 -22.61 25.24
N GLY A 84 1.94 -22.88 24.65
CA GLY A 84 3.11 -23.41 25.35
C GLY A 84 3.67 -22.43 26.37
N ALA A 85 3.85 -21.17 25.99
CA ALA A 85 4.34 -20.10 26.85
C ALA A 85 3.38 -19.84 28.03
N THR A 86 2.07 -19.77 27.80
CA THR A 86 1.06 -19.62 28.86
C THR A 86 1.07 -20.80 29.82
N LYS A 87 1.28 -22.03 29.32
CA LYS A 87 1.42 -23.21 30.19
C LYS A 87 2.68 -23.11 31.05
N ALA A 88 3.80 -22.66 30.47
CA ALA A 88 5.05 -22.44 31.19
C ALA A 88 4.91 -21.30 32.22
N MET A 89 4.30 -20.18 31.85
CA MET A 89 3.99 -19.06 32.75
C MET A 89 3.03 -19.48 33.87
N SER A 90 2.03 -20.32 33.59
CA SER A 90 1.13 -20.85 34.60
C SER A 90 1.86 -21.76 35.59
N ALA A 91 2.76 -22.61 35.10
CA ALA A 91 3.62 -23.44 35.96
C ALA A 91 4.58 -22.59 36.80
N MET A 92 5.21 -21.57 36.19
CA MET A 92 6.08 -20.61 36.85
C MET A 92 5.33 -19.83 37.92
N ASN A 93 4.12 -19.35 37.64
CA ASN A 93 3.26 -18.67 38.61
C ASN A 93 2.89 -19.57 39.79
N LYS A 94 2.77 -20.88 39.57
CA LYS A 94 2.51 -21.89 40.62
C LYS A 94 3.74 -22.16 41.50
N GLN A 95 4.94 -22.00 40.95
CA GLN A 95 6.23 -22.17 41.65
C GLN A 95 6.77 -20.85 42.23
N MET A 96 6.27 -19.70 41.79
CA MET A 96 6.53 -18.42 42.41
C MET A 96 5.80 -18.36 43.75
N SER A 97 6.51 -18.70 44.82
CA SER A 97 6.01 -18.52 46.17
C SER A 97 5.87 -17.01 46.48
N PRO A 98 4.92 -16.60 47.34
CA PRO A 98 4.81 -15.23 47.82
C PRO A 98 6.14 -14.69 48.39
N ALA A 99 6.97 -15.57 48.97
CA ALA A 99 8.28 -15.25 49.49
C ALA A 99 9.29 -14.86 48.39
N ASN A 100 9.27 -15.52 47.24
CA ASN A 100 10.14 -15.16 46.11
C ASN A 100 9.68 -13.85 45.46
N GLN A 101 8.37 -13.59 45.45
CA GLN A 101 7.79 -12.35 44.92
C GLN A 101 8.18 -11.14 45.79
N ALA A 102 8.17 -11.29 47.12
CA ALA A 102 8.68 -10.28 48.05
C ALA A 102 10.19 -10.02 47.84
N LYS A 103 10.98 -11.08 47.62
CA LYS A 103 12.42 -10.96 47.36
C LYS A 103 12.73 -10.24 46.06
N VAL A 104 12.00 -10.56 44.98
CA VAL A 104 12.11 -9.86 43.68
C VAL A 104 11.67 -8.40 43.80
N MET A 105 10.61 -8.11 44.56
CA MET A 105 10.14 -6.73 44.77
C MET A 105 11.15 -5.90 45.58
N GLN A 106 11.83 -6.52 46.55
CA GLN A 106 12.90 -5.88 47.32
C GLN A 106 14.16 -5.64 46.47
N GLU A 107 14.55 -6.60 45.64
CA GLU A 107 15.66 -6.44 44.69
C GLU A 107 15.33 -5.37 43.63
N PHE A 108 14.09 -5.34 43.15
CA PHE A 108 13.59 -4.32 42.22
C PHE A 108 13.60 -2.92 42.85
N GLN A 109 13.15 -2.75 44.09
CA GLN A 109 13.24 -1.46 44.79
C GLN A 109 14.69 -1.00 44.95
N LYS A 110 15.61 -1.92 45.27
CA LYS A 110 17.03 -1.61 45.40
C LYS A 110 17.66 -1.22 44.05
N GLN A 111 17.39 -1.99 42.99
CA GLN A 111 17.90 -1.70 41.65
C GLN A 111 17.25 -0.46 41.03
N SER A 112 15.95 -0.23 41.23
CA SER A 112 15.25 0.97 40.78
C SER A 112 15.81 2.20 41.48
N GLY A 113 16.03 2.17 42.80
CA GLY A 113 16.67 3.30 43.49
C GLY A 113 18.13 3.53 43.05
N GLN A 114 18.84 2.45 42.70
CA GLN A 114 20.19 2.57 42.15
C GLN A 114 20.18 3.12 40.71
N MET A 115 19.18 2.74 39.92
CA MET A 115 18.96 3.20 38.56
C MET A 115 18.50 4.66 38.53
N ASP A 116 17.62 5.06 39.45
CA ASP A 116 17.19 6.44 39.65
C ASP A 116 18.40 7.31 40.02
N MET A 117 19.24 6.87 40.98
CA MET A 117 20.50 7.57 41.28
C MET A 117 21.44 7.66 40.07
N THR A 118 21.60 6.59 39.28
CA THR A 118 22.45 6.66 38.08
C THR A 118 21.82 7.50 36.97
N THR A 119 20.49 7.58 36.89
CA THR A 119 19.77 8.42 35.93
C THR A 119 19.87 9.87 36.36
N GLU A 120 19.77 10.18 37.64
CA GLU A 120 19.95 11.52 38.20
C GLU A 120 21.41 11.98 37.96
N MET A 121 22.40 11.13 38.25
CA MET A 121 23.81 11.43 37.94
C MET A 121 24.09 11.54 36.43
N MET A 122 23.39 10.77 35.59
CA MET A 122 23.55 10.82 34.14
C MET A 122 22.81 12.00 33.54
N SER A 123 21.65 12.38 34.06
CA SER A 123 20.94 13.61 33.70
C SER A 123 21.78 14.82 34.09
N ASP A 124 22.34 14.87 35.30
CA ASP A 124 23.25 15.95 35.70
C ASP A 124 24.46 16.04 34.77
N ALA A 125 25.04 14.90 34.37
CA ALA A 125 26.17 14.87 33.43
C ALA A 125 25.79 15.19 31.97
N ILE A 126 24.54 14.96 31.57
CA ILE A 126 24.03 15.28 30.25
C ILE A 126 23.60 16.75 30.19
N ASP A 127 23.00 17.29 31.26
CA ASP A 127 22.65 18.70 31.39
C ASP A 127 23.92 19.56 31.33
N ASP A 128 24.99 19.14 32.01
CA ASP A 128 26.32 19.79 31.98
C ASP A 128 27.03 19.69 30.60
N VAL A 129 26.59 18.78 29.72
CA VAL A 129 27.12 18.61 28.35
C VAL A 129 26.20 19.23 27.29
N LEU A 130 24.89 19.33 27.55
CA LEU A 130 23.90 19.94 26.66
C LEU A 130 23.79 21.46 26.86
N ASP A 131 24.30 22.03 27.96
CA ASP A 131 24.50 23.48 28.14
C ASP A 131 25.66 24.03 27.26
N ASP A 132 26.19 23.21 26.35
CA ASP A 132 27.08 23.64 25.26
C ASP A 132 26.19 24.11 24.08
N ASP A 133 26.04 25.44 23.95
CA ASP A 133 25.14 26.19 23.04
C ASP A 133 25.10 25.72 21.56
N ASP A 134 26.00 24.83 21.11
CA ASP A 134 26.11 24.36 19.72
C ASP A 134 25.11 23.23 19.34
N ALA A 135 24.45 22.56 20.29
CA ALA A 135 23.59 21.39 20.02
C ALA A 135 22.11 21.70 19.67
N GLU A 136 21.63 22.90 20.01
CA GLU A 136 20.24 23.30 19.75
C GLU A 136 20.01 23.61 18.25
N ASP A 137 20.97 24.29 17.60
CA ASP A 137 20.86 24.71 16.20
C ASP A 137 20.84 23.51 15.21
N GLU A 138 21.64 22.46 15.45
CA GLU A 138 21.67 21.26 14.60
C GLU A 138 20.37 20.41 14.73
N SER A 139 19.72 20.46 15.89
CA SER A 139 18.51 19.68 16.17
C SER A 139 17.28 20.24 15.44
N GLU A 140 17.19 21.56 15.28
CA GLU A 140 16.13 22.20 14.51
C GLU A 140 16.25 21.91 13.00
N GLU A 141 17.47 21.91 12.45
CA GLU A 141 17.71 21.62 11.04
C GLU A 141 17.35 20.17 10.66
N LEU A 142 17.75 19.20 11.51
CA LEU A 142 17.38 17.79 11.35
C LEU A 142 15.87 17.56 11.46
N THR A 143 15.19 18.27 12.37
CA THR A 143 13.74 18.16 12.55
C THR A 143 12.99 18.68 11.32
N ASN A 144 13.41 19.81 10.76
CA ASN A 144 12.86 20.36 9.51
C ASN A 144 13.08 19.39 8.33
N GLN A 145 14.26 18.78 8.22
CA GLN A 145 14.55 17.79 7.17
C GLN A 145 13.64 16.55 7.24
N VAL A 146 13.35 16.05 8.45
CA VAL A 146 12.45 14.90 8.64
C VAL A 146 10.99 15.28 8.35
N LEU A 147 10.56 16.48 8.70
CA LEU A 147 9.20 16.98 8.41
C LEU A 147 8.96 17.11 6.90
N ASP A 148 9.96 17.53 6.14
CA ASP A 148 9.94 17.58 4.68
C ASP A 148 9.86 16.16 4.07
N GLU A 149 10.63 15.20 4.59
CA GLU A 149 10.65 13.82 4.09
C GLU A 149 9.34 13.06 4.38
N ILE A 150 8.67 13.36 5.49
CA ILE A 150 7.35 12.78 5.84
C ILE A 150 6.22 13.39 4.99
N GLY A 151 6.46 14.52 4.30
CA GLY A 151 5.51 15.10 3.35
C GLY A 151 4.30 15.77 4.01
N VAL A 152 4.45 16.25 5.25
CA VAL A 152 3.40 16.96 5.98
C VAL A 152 2.94 18.22 5.22
N ASP A 153 3.83 18.83 4.44
CA ASP A 153 3.51 20.02 3.64
C ASP A 153 2.70 19.71 2.35
N VAL A 154 2.90 18.54 1.73
CA VAL A 154 2.16 18.14 0.51
C VAL A 154 0.69 17.81 0.83
N ALA A 155 0.43 17.25 2.02
CA ALA A 155 -0.93 16.98 2.48
C ALA A 155 -1.69 18.28 2.84
N SER A 156 -0.98 19.29 3.36
CA SER A 156 -1.56 20.61 3.67
C SER A 156 -1.94 21.37 2.40
N GLN A 157 -1.08 21.33 1.38
CA GLN A 157 -1.29 22.02 0.10
C GLN A 157 -2.31 21.31 -0.81
N LEU A 158 -2.44 19.98 -0.75
CA LEU A 158 -3.41 19.24 -1.56
C LEU A 158 -4.87 19.38 -1.06
N SER A 159 -5.08 19.64 0.23
CA SER A 159 -6.41 19.91 0.81
C SER A 159 -7.02 21.25 0.34
N ALA A 160 -6.17 22.18 -0.09
CA ALA A 160 -6.57 23.50 -0.59
C ALA A 160 -6.95 23.53 -2.09
N ALA A 161 -6.85 22.40 -2.82
CA ALA A 161 -7.30 22.35 -4.21
C ALA A 161 -8.84 22.33 -4.28
N PRO A 162 -9.49 23.30 -4.97
CA PRO A 162 -10.94 23.38 -5.00
C PRO A 162 -11.51 22.16 -5.72
N ARG A 163 -12.30 21.35 -4.99
CA ARG A 163 -13.14 20.30 -5.58
C ARG A 163 -14.25 20.94 -6.42
N GLY A 164 -13.92 21.23 -7.68
CA GLY A 164 -14.84 21.74 -8.68
C GLY A 164 -16.00 20.78 -8.88
N LYS A 165 -17.22 21.22 -8.54
CA LYS A 165 -18.48 20.55 -8.80
C LYS A 165 -18.64 20.31 -10.31
N ILE A 166 -18.71 19.05 -10.71
CA ILE A 166 -19.28 18.65 -12.00
C ILE A 166 -20.79 18.95 -11.99
N ALA A 167 -21.16 20.11 -12.51
CA ALA A 167 -22.54 20.47 -12.82
C ALA A 167 -22.71 20.49 -14.34
N GLY A 168 -23.73 19.76 -14.83
CA GLY A 168 -24.44 20.05 -16.06
C GLY A 168 -23.65 20.00 -17.36
N LYS A 169 -23.77 18.87 -18.07
CA LYS A 169 -23.52 18.79 -19.51
C LYS A 169 -24.47 19.77 -20.23
N ASN A 170 -23.96 20.93 -20.59
CA ASN A 170 -24.44 21.72 -21.72
C ASN A 170 -23.27 21.86 -22.71
N THR A 171 -23.49 21.29 -23.88
CA THR A 171 -22.69 21.47 -25.10
C THR A 171 -22.71 22.93 -25.52
N GLU A 172 -21.57 23.63 -25.48
CA GLU A 172 -21.22 24.72 -26.40
C GLU A 172 -19.69 24.83 -26.56
N ASP A 173 -19.29 25.17 -27.78
CA ASP A 173 -17.94 25.29 -28.32
C ASP A 173 -16.96 26.11 -27.46
N GLY A 174 -15.72 25.61 -27.35
CA GLY A 174 -14.65 26.25 -26.58
C GLY A 174 -13.26 25.87 -27.07
N SER A 175 -12.86 26.38 -28.24
CA SER A 175 -11.45 26.44 -28.66
C SER A 175 -11.24 27.67 -29.54
N SER A 176 -11.11 28.84 -28.91
CA SER A 176 -10.64 30.05 -29.59
C SER A 176 -10.02 31.10 -28.65
N SER A 177 -10.33 31.16 -27.34
CA SER A 177 -9.89 32.31 -26.53
C SER A 177 -8.49 32.19 -25.91
N GLY A 178 -7.93 30.99 -25.77
CA GLY A 178 -6.60 30.81 -25.15
C GLY A 178 -5.41 30.96 -26.11
N ILE A 179 -5.64 30.76 -27.41
CA ILE A 179 -4.60 30.80 -28.45
C ILE A 179 -4.28 32.26 -28.82
N ASP A 180 -5.31 33.11 -28.88
CA ASP A 180 -5.16 34.53 -29.21
C ASP A 180 -4.33 35.32 -28.17
N ASP A 181 -4.43 34.95 -26.89
CA ASP A 181 -3.68 35.60 -25.81
C ASP A 181 -2.21 35.16 -25.78
N LEU A 182 -1.93 33.92 -26.21
CA LEU A 182 -0.58 33.41 -26.42
C LEU A 182 0.08 34.02 -27.67
N GLU A 183 -0.66 34.20 -28.77
CA GLU A 183 -0.15 34.88 -29.97
C GLU A 183 0.18 36.35 -29.70
N LYS A 184 -0.63 37.06 -28.92
CA LYS A 184 -0.32 38.44 -28.50
C LYS A 184 0.94 38.54 -27.66
N ARG A 185 1.13 37.61 -26.71
CA ARG A 185 2.35 37.55 -25.88
C ARG A 185 3.59 37.20 -26.69
N LEU A 186 3.46 36.32 -27.70
CA LEU A 186 4.57 35.97 -28.58
C LEU A 186 4.95 37.13 -29.51
N ALA A 187 3.97 37.88 -30.01
CA ALA A 187 4.20 39.05 -30.86
C ALA A 187 4.92 40.18 -30.10
N ALA A 188 4.60 40.40 -28.82
CA ALA A 188 5.26 41.38 -27.98
C ALA A 188 6.74 41.05 -27.66
N LEU A 189 7.15 39.78 -27.78
CA LEU A 189 8.56 39.36 -27.67
C LEU A 189 9.31 39.36 -29.00
N ARG A 190 8.60 39.43 -30.14
CA ARG A 190 9.21 39.37 -31.48
C ARG A 190 9.57 40.74 -32.05
N ASN A 191 9.06 41.82 -31.46
CA ASN A 191 9.47 43.18 -31.77
C ASN A 191 10.01 43.85 -30.49
N PRO A 192 11.32 44.07 -30.36
CA PRO A 192 11.86 44.85 -29.25
C PRO A 192 11.41 46.32 -29.29
#